data_AF-A0A2N2NVK9-F1
#
_entry.id   AF-A0A2N2NVK9-F1
#
_cell.length_a   1.000
_cell.length_b   1.000
_cell.length_c   1.000
_cell.angle_alpha   90.00
_cell.angle_beta   90.00
_cell.angle_gamma   90.00
#
_symmetry.space_group_name_H-M   'P 1'
#
loop_
_entity.id
_entity.type
_entity.pdbx_description
1 polymer ?
#
loop_
_entity_poly.entity_id
_entity_poly.type
_entity_poly.pdbx_seq_one_letter_code
_entity_poly.pdbx_strand_id
1 'polypeptide(L)'
;MSEEIKIENIIRNTRKYWYVDGLSEIAVGLIIFFAGLTYWFVAQMENTAYKLVLLTLAQPVVMIVGSWLARKILPRIKDRVTYPRTGYLVFRKPVKKRRFHRILYVGLIAAVVGALVTIISSALSERFLPFLSSIFLAMVSIYIGYHTAVQRFYWIGLVMLGCGAFLSYLNFSGPLPYTLLFSGTGLIWIISGIITLILYLRKTQPLVEEL
;
A
#
# COMPACT_ATOMS: atom_id res chain seq x y z
N MET A 1 29.24 13.40 9.44
CA MET A 1 27.93 13.39 10.13
C MET A 1 26.95 14.45 9.61
N SER A 2 27.32 15.75 9.52
CA SER A 2 26.40 16.78 8.99
C SER A 2 26.08 16.64 7.50
N GLU A 3 27.04 16.17 6.67
CA GLU A 3 26.82 15.95 5.24
C GLU A 3 25.95 14.72 4.94
N GLU A 4 26.10 13.62 5.68
CA GLU A 4 25.24 12.44 5.54
C GLU A 4 23.78 12.76 5.88
N ILE A 5 23.54 13.55 6.93
CA ILE A 5 22.19 14.03 7.30
C ILE A 5 21.61 14.92 6.19
N LYS A 6 22.43 15.73 5.50
CA LYS A 6 21.99 16.53 4.35
C LYS A 6 21.61 15.64 3.16
N ILE A 7 22.42 14.64 2.84
CA ILE A 7 22.16 13.70 1.73
C ILE A 7 20.86 12.91 1.99
N GLU A 8 20.67 12.36 3.19
CA GLU A 8 19.48 11.59 3.53
C GLU A 8 18.21 12.44 3.45
N ASN A 9 18.27 13.69 3.92
CA ASN A 9 17.16 14.63 3.80
C ASN A 9 16.82 14.98 2.34
N ILE A 10 17.83 15.16 1.48
CA ILE A 10 17.64 15.40 0.05
C ILE A 10 16.95 14.17 -0.59
N ILE A 11 17.45 12.95 -0.34
CA ILE A 11 16.85 11.71 -0.85
C ILE A 11 15.39 11.58 -0.41
N ARG A 12 15.11 11.83 0.86
CA ARG A 12 13.76 11.77 1.42
C ARG A 12 12.82 12.78 0.75
N ASN A 13 13.28 14.00 0.50
CA ASN A 13 12.53 15.02 -0.23
C ASN A 13 12.32 14.65 -1.70
N THR A 14 13.29 14.00 -2.36
CA THR A 14 13.09 13.51 -3.73
C THR A 14 12.02 12.41 -3.79
N ARG A 15 11.99 11.50 -2.80
CA ARG A 15 10.96 10.44 -2.72
C ARG A 15 9.56 11.02 -2.51
N LYS A 16 9.44 12.14 -1.81
CA LYS A 16 8.18 12.85 -1.60
C LYS A 16 7.44 13.12 -2.91
N TYR A 17 8.16 13.49 -3.97
CA TYR A 17 7.58 13.78 -5.30
C TYR A 17 6.72 12.64 -5.85
N TRP A 18 7.04 11.39 -5.52
CA TRP A 18 6.25 10.24 -5.97
C TRP A 18 4.83 10.22 -5.40
N TYR A 19 4.62 10.87 -4.25
CA TYR A 19 3.37 10.94 -3.52
C TYR A 19 2.69 12.31 -3.59
N VAL A 20 3.35 13.35 -4.13
CA VAL A 20 2.79 14.71 -4.19
C VAL A 20 1.45 14.76 -4.93
N ASP A 21 1.27 13.93 -5.95
CA ASP A 21 0.07 13.91 -6.80
C ASP A 21 -1.04 12.95 -6.32
N GLY A 22 -0.80 12.13 -5.30
CA GLY A 22 -1.79 11.18 -4.77
C GLY A 22 -2.11 9.96 -5.66
N LEU A 23 -1.72 9.96 -6.93
CA LEU A 23 -2.00 8.84 -7.86
C LEU A 23 -1.37 7.51 -7.41
N SER A 24 -0.17 7.57 -6.82
CA SER A 24 0.51 6.41 -6.27
C SER A 24 -0.26 5.80 -5.09
N GLU A 25 -0.94 6.63 -4.30
CA GLU A 25 -1.75 6.20 -3.15
C GLU A 25 -3.04 5.55 -3.61
N ILE A 26 -3.69 6.12 -4.63
CA ILE A 26 -4.88 5.52 -5.26
C ILE A 26 -4.52 4.14 -5.82
N ALA A 27 -3.41 4.01 -6.54
CA ALA A 27 -2.99 2.75 -7.12
C ALA A 27 -2.74 1.67 -6.04
N VAL A 28 -2.03 2.00 -4.97
CA VAL A 28 -1.79 1.07 -3.86
C VAL A 28 -3.09 0.75 -3.11
N GLY A 29 -3.93 1.76 -2.87
CA GLY A 29 -5.22 1.60 -2.23
C GLY A 29 -6.15 0.68 -3.01
N LEU A 30 -6.17 0.76 -4.34
CA LEU A 30 -6.93 -0.16 -5.19
C LEU A 30 -6.45 -1.61 -5.06
N ILE A 31 -5.13 -1.83 -5.03
CA ILE A 31 -4.57 -3.19 -4.86
C ILE A 31 -5.02 -3.78 -3.52
N ILE A 32 -4.91 -2.99 -2.44
CA ILE A 32 -5.32 -3.41 -1.09
C ILE A 32 -6.84 -3.62 -1.02
N PHE A 33 -7.61 -2.75 -1.65
CA PHE A 33 -9.08 -2.86 -1.72
C PHE A 33 -9.50 -4.18 -2.38
N PHE A 34 -8.95 -4.48 -3.56
CA PHE A 34 -9.24 -5.74 -4.25
C PHE A 34 -8.73 -6.95 -3.47
N ALA A 35 -7.62 -6.83 -2.75
CA ALA A 35 -7.15 -7.90 -1.85
C ALA A 35 -8.18 -8.16 -0.74
N GLY A 36 -8.76 -7.12 -0.14
CA GLY A 36 -9.86 -7.26 0.83
C GLY A 36 -11.12 -7.89 0.23
N LEU A 37 -11.45 -7.52 -1.01
CA LEU A 37 -12.58 -8.07 -1.75
C LEU A 37 -12.46 -9.59 -1.96
N THR A 38 -11.25 -10.14 -2.04
CA THR A 38 -11.04 -11.60 -2.15
C THR A 38 -11.59 -12.36 -0.94
N TYR A 39 -11.47 -11.79 0.27
CA TYR A 39 -12.03 -12.40 1.49
C TYR A 39 -13.56 -12.43 1.45
N TRP A 40 -14.18 -11.39 0.89
CA TRP A 40 -15.63 -11.35 0.70
C TRP A 40 -16.08 -12.41 -0.30
N PHE A 41 -15.41 -12.54 -1.44
CA PHE A 41 -15.72 -13.57 -2.43
C PHE A 41 -15.59 -14.98 -1.84
N VAL A 42 -14.51 -15.25 -1.09
CA VAL A 42 -14.31 -16.53 -0.38
C VAL A 42 -15.43 -16.79 0.62
N ALA A 43 -15.93 -15.76 1.30
CA ALA A 43 -16.99 -15.89 2.30
C ALA A 43 -18.30 -16.44 1.72
N GLN A 44 -18.57 -16.14 0.44
CA GLN A 44 -19.77 -16.59 -0.27
C GLN A 44 -19.63 -18.01 -0.84
N MET A 45 -18.43 -18.61 -0.81
CA MET A 45 -18.19 -19.93 -1.37
C MET A 45 -18.42 -21.04 -0.33
N GLU A 46 -19.08 -22.10 -0.78
CA GLU A 46 -19.20 -23.37 -0.06
C GLU A 46 -17.81 -23.98 0.21
N ASN A 47 -17.72 -24.86 1.20
CA ASN A 47 -16.47 -25.50 1.64
C ASN A 47 -15.98 -26.56 0.63
N THR A 48 -15.51 -26.08 -0.51
CA THR A 48 -14.92 -26.89 -1.59
C THR A 48 -13.40 -26.70 -1.63
N ALA A 49 -12.67 -27.63 -2.23
CA ALA A 49 -11.20 -27.52 -2.42
C ALA A 49 -10.77 -26.19 -3.05
N TYR A 50 -11.59 -25.62 -3.95
CA TYR A 50 -11.34 -24.32 -4.58
C TYR A 50 -11.27 -23.15 -3.58
N LYS A 51 -11.98 -23.23 -2.44
CA LYS A 51 -12.00 -22.18 -1.41
C LYS A 51 -10.63 -22.03 -0.74
N LEU A 52 -9.97 -23.15 -0.43
CA LEU A 52 -8.62 -23.16 0.15
C LEU A 52 -7.58 -22.61 -0.83
N VAL A 53 -7.68 -22.99 -2.10
CA VAL A 53 -6.80 -22.46 -3.16
C VAL A 53 -6.99 -20.95 -3.32
N LEU A 54 -8.23 -20.48 -3.30
CA LEU A 54 -8.52 -19.04 -3.41
C LEU A 54 -8.03 -18.27 -2.17
N LEU A 55 -8.24 -18.78 -0.95
CA LEU A 55 -7.75 -18.16 0.28
C LEU A 55 -6.24 -17.98 0.31
N THR A 56 -5.50 -18.96 -0.23
CA THR A 56 -4.04 -18.98 -0.18
C THR A 56 -3.39 -18.22 -1.34
N LEU A 57 -3.94 -18.35 -2.55
CA LEU A 57 -3.32 -17.78 -3.76
C LEU A 57 -3.93 -16.46 -4.22
N ALA A 58 -5.18 -16.14 -3.89
CA ALA A 58 -5.81 -14.93 -4.41
C ALA A 58 -5.10 -13.65 -3.97
N GLN A 59 -4.69 -13.54 -2.70
CA GLN A 59 -4.02 -12.34 -2.20
C GLN A 59 -2.64 -12.12 -2.85
N PRO A 60 -1.72 -13.11 -2.89
CA PRO A 60 -0.47 -12.97 -3.64
C PRO A 60 -0.69 -12.61 -5.11
N VAL A 61 -1.67 -13.25 -5.77
CA VAL A 61 -1.98 -12.98 -7.18
C VAL A 61 -2.46 -11.55 -7.36
N VAL A 62 -3.40 -11.06 -6.55
CA VAL A 62 -3.88 -9.68 -6.60
C VAL A 62 -2.74 -8.69 -6.34
N MET A 63 -1.88 -8.97 -5.36
CA MET A 63 -0.71 -8.11 -5.08
C MET A 63 0.27 -8.07 -6.25
N ILE A 64 0.60 -9.21 -6.85
CA ILE A 64 1.57 -9.30 -7.95
C ILE A 64 0.99 -8.68 -9.22
N VAL A 65 -0.20 -9.10 -9.64
CA VAL A 65 -0.89 -8.62 -10.84
C VAL A 65 -1.21 -7.14 -10.70
N GLY A 66 -1.74 -6.73 -9.54
CA GLY A 66 -2.03 -5.33 -9.22
C GLY A 66 -0.79 -4.45 -9.27
N SER A 67 0.33 -4.91 -8.69
CA SER A 67 1.61 -4.18 -8.74
C SER A 67 2.17 -4.07 -10.15
N TRP A 68 2.06 -5.13 -10.95
CA TRP A 68 2.47 -5.13 -12.34
C TRP A 68 1.62 -4.16 -13.17
N LEU A 69 0.30 -4.18 -12.96
CA LEU A 69 -0.64 -3.32 -13.65
C LEU A 69 -0.43 -1.85 -13.27
N ALA A 70 -0.29 -1.56 -11.97
CA ALA A 70 0.04 -0.23 -11.47
C ALA A 70 1.34 0.29 -12.09
N ARG A 71 2.38 -0.54 -12.20
CA ARG A 71 3.64 -0.15 -12.86
C ARG A 71 3.46 0.21 -14.34
N LYS A 72 2.52 -0.41 -15.04
CA LYS A 72 2.26 -0.19 -16.47
C LYS A 72 1.33 1.01 -16.71
N ILE A 73 0.30 1.16 -15.87
CA ILE A 73 -0.75 2.16 -16.04
C ILE A 73 -0.37 3.49 -15.40
N LEU A 74 0.20 3.49 -14.19
CA LEU A 74 0.47 4.69 -13.42
C LEU A 74 1.34 5.72 -14.18
N PRO A 75 2.44 5.33 -14.86
CA PRO A 75 3.21 6.28 -15.66
C PRO A 75 2.39 6.94 -16.76
N ARG A 76 1.54 6.17 -17.47
CA ARG A 76 0.70 6.69 -18.55
C ARG A 76 -0.35 7.69 -18.07
N ILE A 77 -0.89 7.46 -16.86
CA ILE A 77 -1.80 8.42 -16.22
C ILE A 77 -1.02 9.68 -15.82
N LYS A 78 0.16 9.52 -15.20
CA LYS A 78 0.99 10.66 -14.81
C LYS A 78 1.43 11.50 -16.02
N ASP A 79 1.74 10.87 -17.16
CA ASP A 79 2.09 11.54 -18.41
C ASP A 79 0.98 12.50 -18.89
N ARG A 80 -0.29 12.15 -18.66
CA ARG A 80 -1.44 12.97 -19.07
C ARG A 80 -1.90 13.97 -18.02
N VAL A 81 -1.81 13.61 -16.73
CA VAL A 81 -2.45 14.36 -15.64
C VAL A 81 -1.44 15.21 -14.86
N THR A 82 -0.29 14.65 -14.50
CA THR A 82 0.64 15.25 -13.53
C THR A 82 1.85 15.91 -14.19
N TYR A 83 2.47 15.23 -15.14
CA TYR A 83 3.73 15.66 -15.76
C TYR A 83 3.65 16.94 -16.59
N PRO A 84 2.53 17.28 -17.27
CA PRO A 84 2.40 18.58 -17.93
C PRO A 84 2.51 19.78 -16.97
N ARG A 85 2.36 19.56 -15.66
CA ARG A 85 2.34 20.61 -14.63
C ARG A 85 3.62 20.69 -13.79
N THR A 86 4.47 19.67 -13.83
CA THR A 86 5.67 19.58 -12.97
C THR A 86 6.97 19.28 -13.71
N GLY A 87 6.90 19.04 -15.02
CA GLY A 87 8.05 18.62 -15.82
C GLY A 87 8.38 17.14 -15.63
N TYR A 88 8.99 16.54 -16.65
CA TYR A 88 9.29 15.11 -16.71
C TYR A 88 10.69 14.82 -16.14
N LEU A 89 10.76 14.27 -14.91
CA LEU A 89 12.02 13.80 -14.32
C LEU A 89 12.22 12.30 -14.60
N VAL A 90 13.06 11.96 -15.57
CA VAL A 90 13.48 10.57 -15.82
C VAL A 90 14.55 10.16 -14.82
N PHE A 91 14.16 9.36 -13.83
CA PHE A 91 15.14 8.71 -12.96
C PHE A 91 15.87 7.59 -13.73
N ARG A 92 17.20 7.54 -13.61
CA ARG A 92 18.05 6.52 -14.23
C ARG A 92 17.66 5.12 -13.71
N LYS A 93 17.33 4.19 -14.61
CA LYS A 93 16.91 2.82 -14.23
C LYS A 93 18.07 2.09 -13.55
N PRO A 94 17.86 1.42 -12.39
CA PRO A 94 18.91 0.67 -11.72
C PRO A 94 19.37 -0.54 -12.56
N VAL A 95 20.66 -0.86 -12.46
CA VAL A 95 21.35 -1.88 -13.25
C VAL A 95 20.79 -3.29 -12.94
N LYS A 96 20.46 -4.08 -13.97
CA LYS A 96 19.80 -5.41 -13.87
C LYS A 96 20.50 -6.41 -12.94
N LYS A 97 21.83 -6.30 -12.73
CA LYS A 97 22.65 -7.26 -11.96
C LYS A 97 22.23 -7.43 -10.48
N ARG A 98 21.54 -6.47 -9.86
CA ARG A 98 21.08 -6.58 -8.46
C ARG A 98 19.65 -7.10 -8.28
N ARG A 99 18.94 -7.42 -9.38
CA ARG A 99 17.51 -7.76 -9.33
C ARG A 99 17.24 -9.12 -8.68
N PHE A 100 18.07 -10.13 -8.95
CA PHE A 100 17.88 -11.47 -8.37
C PHE A 100 18.10 -11.49 -6.86
N HIS A 101 19.22 -10.91 -6.38
CA HIS A 101 19.50 -10.77 -4.95
C HIS A 101 18.38 -10.02 -4.23
N ARG A 102 17.86 -8.93 -4.82
CA ARG A 102 16.73 -8.21 -4.24
C ARG A 102 15.45 -9.06 -4.15
N ILE A 103 15.15 -9.87 -5.18
CA ILE A 103 14.00 -10.78 -5.15
C ILE A 103 14.20 -11.84 -4.05
N LEU A 104 15.40 -12.41 -3.94
CA LEU A 104 15.74 -13.38 -2.91
C LEU A 104 15.57 -12.80 -1.50
N TYR A 105 16.13 -11.61 -1.22
CA TYR A 105 15.99 -10.96 0.08
C TYR A 105 14.53 -10.62 0.42
N VAL A 106 13.77 -10.10 -0.55
CA VAL A 106 12.35 -9.79 -0.34
C VAL A 106 11.56 -11.09 -0.09
N GLY A 107 11.86 -12.16 -0.83
CA GLY A 107 11.23 -13.47 -0.63
C GLY A 107 11.54 -14.07 0.74
N LEU A 108 12.80 -13.98 1.19
CA LEU A 108 13.22 -14.45 2.51
C LEU A 108 12.53 -13.68 3.63
N ILE A 109 12.49 -12.35 3.53
CA ILE A 109 11.79 -11.49 4.51
C ILE A 109 10.30 -11.84 4.54
N ALA A 110 9.66 -11.98 3.37
CA ALA A 110 8.25 -12.36 3.29
C ALA A 110 7.98 -13.73 3.91
N ALA A 111 8.87 -14.71 3.71
CA ALA A 111 8.75 -16.03 4.31
C ALA A 111 8.89 -16.00 5.84
N VAL A 112 9.88 -15.26 6.37
CA VAL A 112 10.08 -15.09 7.82
C VAL A 112 8.89 -14.37 8.46
N VAL A 113 8.44 -13.28 7.86
CA VAL A 113 7.25 -12.55 8.34
C VAL A 113 6.02 -13.43 8.29
N GLY A 114 5.81 -14.20 7.20
CA GLY A 114 4.71 -15.14 7.08
C GLY A 114 4.73 -16.20 8.20
N ALA A 115 5.89 -16.82 8.43
CA ALA A 115 6.06 -17.82 9.49
C ALA A 115 5.78 -17.24 10.88
N LEU A 116 6.31 -16.05 11.18
CA LEU A 116 6.05 -15.36 12.45
C LEU A 116 4.57 -15.04 12.64
N VAL A 117 3.90 -14.54 11.59
CA VAL A 117 2.47 -14.26 11.62
C VAL A 117 1.68 -15.54 11.86
N THR A 118 2.01 -16.66 11.22
CA THR A 118 1.32 -17.94 11.45
C THR A 118 1.51 -18.42 12.89
N ILE A 119 2.72 -18.37 13.44
CA ILE A 119 3.01 -18.77 14.82
C ILE A 119 2.23 -17.90 15.81
N ILE A 120 2.33 -16.57 15.67
CA ILE A 120 1.67 -15.62 16.57
C ILE A 120 0.14 -15.75 16.47
N SER A 121 -0.38 -15.90 15.25
CA SER A 121 -1.82 -16.04 15.01
C SER A 121 -2.39 -17.34 15.58
N SER A 122 -1.60 -18.41 15.62
CA SER A 122 -2.01 -19.68 16.23
C SER A 122 -2.11 -19.62 17.76
N ALA A 123 -1.40 -18.68 18.40
CA ALA A 123 -1.41 -18.48 19.84
C ALA A 123 -2.46 -17.44 20.31
N LEU A 124 -2.99 -16.63 19.40
CA LEU A 124 -3.96 -15.57 19.69
C LEU A 124 -5.38 -16.00 19.34
N SER A 125 -6.36 -15.55 20.12
CA SER A 125 -7.76 -15.70 19.75
C SER A 125 -8.06 -14.95 18.45
N GLU A 126 -8.94 -15.50 17.60
CA GLU A 126 -9.32 -14.91 16.31
C GLU A 126 -9.76 -13.44 16.42
N ARG A 127 -10.35 -13.08 17.56
CA ARG A 127 -10.74 -11.71 17.92
C ARG A 127 -9.59 -10.69 17.77
N PHE A 128 -8.36 -11.05 18.11
CA PHE A 128 -7.23 -10.11 18.11
C PHE A 128 -6.51 -10.03 16.77
N LEU A 129 -6.81 -10.93 15.82
CA LEU A 129 -6.13 -10.98 14.52
C LEU A 129 -6.34 -9.71 13.67
N PRO A 130 -7.53 -9.07 13.63
CA PRO A 130 -7.71 -7.80 12.93
C PRO A 130 -6.90 -6.66 13.55
N PHE A 131 -6.74 -6.67 14.87
CA PHE A 131 -5.94 -5.67 15.58
C PHE A 131 -4.44 -5.89 15.34
N LEU A 132 -3.96 -7.14 15.40
CA LEU A 132 -2.58 -7.47 15.03
C LEU A 132 -2.28 -7.06 13.59
N SER A 133 -3.20 -7.34 12.67
CA SER A 133 -3.09 -6.96 11.27
C SER A 133 -3.06 -5.44 11.10
N SER A 134 -3.87 -4.69 11.85
CA SER A 134 -3.87 -3.23 11.78
C SER A 134 -2.59 -2.61 12.36
N ILE A 135 -1.99 -3.22 13.39
CA ILE A 135 -0.67 -2.82 13.90
C ILE A 135 0.37 -2.96 12.79
N PHE A 136 0.37 -4.09 12.09
CA PHE A 136 1.30 -4.29 10.97
C PHE A 136 1.08 -3.25 9.85
N LEU A 137 -0.16 -3.03 9.42
CA LEU A 137 -0.49 -2.04 8.39
C LEU A 137 -0.12 -0.62 8.82
N ALA A 138 -0.33 -0.27 10.10
CA ALA A 138 0.05 1.02 10.65
C ALA A 138 1.56 1.21 10.67
N MET A 139 2.34 0.19 11.08
CA MET A 139 3.80 0.23 11.01
C MET A 139 4.28 0.46 9.58
N VAL A 140 3.71 -0.24 8.59
CA VAL A 140 4.03 -0.05 7.18
C VAL A 140 3.69 1.37 6.71
N SER A 141 2.51 1.90 7.08
CA SER A 141 2.10 3.26 6.73
C SER A 141 3.05 4.30 7.34
N ILE A 142 3.35 4.19 8.64
CA ILE A 142 4.28 5.07 9.35
C ILE A 142 5.69 5.00 8.73
N TYR A 143 6.18 3.81 8.42
CA TYR A 143 7.46 3.60 7.74
C TYR A 143 7.50 4.32 6.38
N ILE A 144 6.43 4.23 5.58
CA ILE A 144 6.32 4.96 4.32
C ILE A 144 6.32 6.47 4.57
N GLY A 145 5.56 6.95 5.56
CA GLY A 145 5.53 8.36 5.96
C GLY A 145 6.91 8.90 6.36
N TYR A 146 7.68 8.10 7.10
CA TYR A 146 9.05 8.42 7.51
C TYR A 146 10.00 8.50 6.30
N HIS A 147 9.95 7.52 5.39
CA HIS A 147 10.85 7.48 4.23
C HIS A 147 10.48 8.43 3.08
N THR A 148 9.25 8.97 3.08
CA THR A 148 8.75 9.87 2.02
C THR A 148 8.55 11.31 2.50
N ALA A 149 8.72 11.58 3.80
CA ALA A 149 8.43 12.87 4.43
C ALA A 149 6.99 13.38 4.16
N VAL A 150 6.03 12.46 4.09
CA VAL A 150 4.61 12.75 3.88
C VAL A 150 3.86 12.51 5.18
N GLN A 151 3.42 13.60 5.82
CA GLN A 151 2.81 13.56 7.16
C GLN A 151 1.46 12.81 7.20
N ARG A 152 0.69 12.79 6.11
CA ARG A 152 -0.63 12.12 6.07
C ARG A 152 -0.56 10.61 6.33
N PHE A 153 0.57 9.95 6.05
CA PHE A 153 0.70 8.51 6.31
C PHE A 153 0.72 8.15 7.79
N TYR A 154 1.12 9.06 8.68
CA TYR A 154 1.02 8.85 10.13
C TYR A 154 -0.46 8.84 10.56
N TRP A 155 -1.26 9.78 10.06
CA TRP A 155 -2.70 9.84 10.31
C TRP A 155 -3.42 8.61 9.75
N ILE A 156 -3.07 8.19 8.53
CA ILE A 156 -3.61 6.97 7.93
C ILE A 156 -3.28 5.75 8.81
N GLY A 157 -2.05 5.63 9.30
CA GLY A 157 -1.66 4.56 10.22
C GLY A 157 -2.44 4.57 11.53
N LEU A 158 -2.66 5.76 12.12
CA LEU A 158 -3.49 5.92 13.33
C LEU A 158 -4.94 5.46 13.09
N VAL A 159 -5.54 5.86 11.96
CA VAL A 159 -6.90 5.45 11.61
C VAL A 159 -6.98 3.93 11.43
N MET A 160 -5.99 3.31 10.80
CA MET A 160 -5.93 1.84 10.67
C MET A 160 -5.88 1.14 12.02
N LEU A 161 -5.04 1.61 12.95
CA LEU A 161 -4.98 1.07 14.31
C LEU A 161 -6.36 1.12 14.97
N GLY A 162 -7.02 2.29 14.91
CA GLY A 162 -8.37 2.48 15.44
C GLY A 162 -9.39 1.53 14.81
N CYS A 163 -9.38 1.37 13.47
CA CYS A 163 -10.26 0.44 12.77
C CYS A 163 -10.03 -1.02 13.21
N GLY A 164 -8.79 -1.47 13.32
CA GLY A 164 -8.50 -2.85 13.76
C GLY A 164 -8.87 -3.09 15.22
N ALA A 165 -8.66 -2.10 16.11
CA ALA A 165 -9.09 -2.17 17.50
C ALA A 165 -10.62 -2.24 17.60
N PHE A 166 -11.33 -1.42 16.80
CA PHE A 166 -12.78 -1.42 16.74
C PHE A 166 -13.34 -2.76 16.22
N LEU A 167 -12.76 -3.31 15.14
CA LEU A 167 -13.17 -4.62 14.62
C LEU A 167 -12.89 -5.76 15.61
N SER A 168 -11.76 -5.69 16.32
CA SER A 168 -11.44 -6.64 17.39
C SER A 168 -12.43 -6.53 18.56
N TYR A 169 -12.85 -5.31 18.91
CA TYR A 169 -13.88 -5.10 19.93
C TYR A 169 -15.21 -5.78 19.57
N LEU A 170 -15.66 -5.64 18.31
CA LEU A 170 -16.92 -6.22 17.80
C LEU A 170 -16.92 -7.74 17.71
N ASN A 171 -15.76 -8.39 17.72
CA ASN A 171 -15.61 -9.85 17.77
C ASN A 171 -16.35 -10.60 16.65
N PHE A 172 -16.30 -10.08 15.42
CA PHE A 172 -16.81 -10.79 14.25
C PHE A 172 -16.02 -12.08 14.01
N SER A 173 -16.71 -13.14 13.60
CA SER A 173 -16.10 -14.42 13.24
C SER A 173 -15.91 -14.57 11.72
N GLY A 174 -14.99 -15.45 11.33
CA GLY A 174 -14.76 -15.80 9.92
C GLY A 174 -14.04 -14.72 9.10
N PRO A 175 -14.34 -14.59 7.79
CA PRO A 175 -13.59 -13.74 6.85
C PRO A 175 -14.02 -12.26 6.85
N LEU A 176 -15.13 -11.93 7.52
CA LEU A 176 -15.70 -10.58 7.53
C LEU A 176 -14.78 -9.51 8.15
N PRO A 177 -14.12 -9.73 9.32
CA PRO A 177 -13.16 -8.77 9.86
C PRO A 177 -12.04 -8.40 8.86
N TYR A 178 -11.50 -9.39 8.14
CA TYR A 178 -10.43 -9.16 7.16
C TYR A 178 -10.92 -8.41 5.93
N THR A 179 -12.13 -8.75 5.46
CA THR A 179 -12.79 -8.02 4.39
C THR A 179 -12.92 -6.54 4.73
N LEU A 180 -13.47 -6.23 5.91
CA LEU A 180 -13.66 -4.86 6.36
C LEU A 180 -12.33 -4.14 6.58
N LEU A 181 -11.35 -4.81 7.19
CA LEU A 181 -10.05 -4.24 7.45
C LEU A 181 -9.31 -3.89 6.15
N PHE A 182 -9.12 -4.86 5.24
CA PHE A 182 -8.35 -4.64 4.02
C PHE A 182 -9.10 -3.76 3.02
N SER A 183 -10.40 -3.99 2.79
CA SER A 183 -11.19 -3.12 1.89
C SER A 183 -11.29 -1.70 2.45
N GLY A 184 -11.53 -1.55 3.76
CA GLY A 184 -11.55 -0.25 4.42
C GLY A 184 -10.20 0.47 4.35
N THR A 185 -9.09 -0.25 4.58
CA THR A 185 -7.73 0.26 4.42
C THR A 185 -7.49 0.74 2.99
N GLY A 186 -7.89 -0.04 1.99
CA GLY A 186 -7.81 0.34 0.59
C GLY A 186 -8.61 1.61 0.28
N LEU A 187 -9.85 1.71 0.79
CA LEU A 187 -10.68 2.90 0.64
C LEU A 187 -10.07 4.14 1.29
N ILE A 188 -9.50 4.03 2.50
CA ILE A 188 -8.81 5.14 3.17
C ILE A 188 -7.67 5.68 2.29
N TRP A 189 -6.87 4.79 1.70
CA TRP A 189 -5.79 5.16 0.79
C TRP A 189 -6.30 5.81 -0.51
N ILE A 190 -7.37 5.25 -1.09
CA ILE A 190 -8.01 5.80 -2.29
C ILE A 190 -8.54 7.20 -2.02
N ILE A 191 -9.30 7.39 -0.93
CA ILE A 191 -9.88 8.69 -0.55
C ILE A 191 -8.77 9.71 -0.29
N SER A 192 -7.74 9.33 0.47
CA SER A 192 -6.59 10.22 0.74
C SER A 192 -5.86 10.62 -0.54
N GLY A 193 -5.66 9.66 -1.45
CA GLY A 193 -5.03 9.90 -2.74
C GLY A 193 -5.88 10.77 -3.67
N ILE A 194 -7.21 10.57 -3.71
CA ILE A 194 -8.14 11.39 -4.50
C ILE A 194 -8.16 12.83 -3.97
N ILE A 195 -8.28 13.02 -2.66
CA ILE A 195 -8.24 14.36 -2.05
C ILE A 195 -6.92 15.06 -2.40
N THR A 196 -5.81 14.34 -2.29
CA THR A 196 -4.49 14.85 -2.66
C THR A 196 -4.41 15.23 -4.13
N LEU A 197 -4.91 14.38 -5.03
CA LEU A 197 -4.92 14.63 -6.47
C LEU A 197 -5.76 15.86 -6.82
N ILE A 198 -6.95 16.00 -6.23
CA ILE A 198 -7.83 17.17 -6.46
C ILE A 198 -7.13 18.44 -5.96
N LEU A 199 -6.57 18.42 -4.75
CA LEU A 199 -5.85 19.57 -4.20
C LEU A 199 -4.62 19.93 -5.05
N TYR A 200 -3.90 18.93 -5.53
CA TYR A 200 -2.75 19.10 -6.41
C TYR A 200 -3.15 19.75 -7.73
N LEU A 201 -4.22 19.25 -8.37
CA LEU A 201 -4.72 19.79 -9.63
C LEU A 201 -5.33 21.20 -9.50
N ARG A 202 -5.82 21.57 -8.32
CA ARG A 202 -6.29 22.93 -8.04
C ARG A 202 -5.15 23.92 -7.78
N LYS A 203 -4.05 23.45 -7.17
CA LYS A 203 -2.90 24.30 -6.80
C LYS A 203 -1.88 24.47 -7.92
N THR A 204 -1.82 23.56 -8.89
CA THR A 204 -0.84 23.58 -9.98
C THR A 204 -1.51 23.92 -11.30
N GLN A 205 -1.00 24.94 -11.98
CA GLN A 205 -1.37 25.26 -13.36
C GLN A 205 -0.41 24.53 -14.32
N PRO A 206 -0.87 24.11 -15.51
CA PRO A 206 0.01 23.60 -16.55
C PRO A 206 1.00 24.70 -16.96
N LEU A 207 2.25 24.32 -17.19
CA LEU A 207 3.23 25.24 -17.77
C LEU A 207 2.71 25.62 -19.16
N VAL A 208 2.48 26.91 -19.38
CA VAL A 208 2.17 27.45 -20.71
C VAL A 208 3.48 27.35 -21.50
N GLU A 209 3.50 26.56 -22.56
CA GLU A 209 4.58 26.62 -23.55
C GLU A 209 4.55 28.02 -24.16
N GLU A 210 5.54 28.86 -23.83
CA GLU A 210 5.81 30.09 -24.58
C GLU A 210 6.21 29.65 -26.00
N LEU A 211 5.27 29.83 -26.94
CA LEU A 211 5.43 29.61 -28.39
C LEU A 211 6.24 30.73 -29.03
#